data_AF-A0A3B9N2N1-F1
#
_entry.id   AF-A0A3B9N2N1-F1
#
_cell.length_a   1.000
_cell.length_b   1.000
_cell.length_c   1.000
_cell.angle_alpha   90.00
_cell.angle_beta   90.00
_cell.angle_gamma   90.00
#
_symmetry.space_group_name_H-M   'P 1'
#
loop_
_entity.id
_entity.type
_entity.pdbx_description
1 polymer ?
#
loop_
_entity_poly.entity_id
_entity_poly.type
_entity_poly.pdbx_seq_one_letter_code
_entity_poly.pdbx_strand_id
1 'polypeptide(L)'
;MKTIKKLSSFAVLALTIMAGCSQDEPLTKSTDNMKSSKLDAITVNSIKTSKSTFESSDLLLGSASSFAVLAGTTVTNAEASVITGDLGVSPGTAITGFQPEPINSIEGPGTVTSGLGIVDGIIYASGPEAVQAQVDATIAYNYLVGQEPNTILGDVYQLDGQTFTPGIYNFPSSANLQVNGTLTLDFQGNNDALFIFQLGSTLVTMTNSNIIAINNGNETECLGSNIFWTVGSSATVDGNSFIGTVIAFTSISMTNTGNESGTTNVSGRMLALGGEVTMVNSIITTCGTGTIITPDPEPNCTWNNETAWSAGTRYVKKGNWATYTSYNGVEKTVILYAGQHINIGNVIFSAPIEGNITITIELNEFGEFQNISENVKIQDYSTAPSKNPKPGRFDYKADASGSTFEMVVPVNSFYGVHIDAKSKVCK
;
A
#
# COMPACT_ATOMS: atom_id res chain seq x y z
N MET A 1 53.75 23.79 -32.51
CA MET A 1 53.92 22.60 -31.63
C MET A 1 52.82 22.70 -30.57
N LYS A 2 51.59 22.19 -30.74
CA LYS A 2 51.14 20.79 -30.84
C LYS A 2 51.84 19.94 -29.76
N THR A 3 51.22 19.25 -28.80
CA THR A 3 49.83 18.79 -28.50
C THR A 3 49.94 18.11 -27.09
N ILE A 4 48.96 17.95 -26.20
CA ILE A 4 47.92 16.89 -26.13
C ILE A 4 47.22 17.03 -24.76
N LYS A 5 45.88 17.09 -24.76
CA LYS A 5 45.01 16.77 -23.61
C LYS A 5 44.86 15.25 -23.52
N LYS A 6 45.02 14.65 -22.35
CA LYS A 6 44.64 13.25 -22.08
C LYS A 6 43.14 13.19 -21.77
N LEU A 7 42.36 12.58 -22.65
CA LEU A 7 41.06 11.98 -22.32
C LEU A 7 41.29 10.49 -22.04
N SER A 8 40.82 9.99 -20.91
CA SER A 8 40.73 8.56 -20.61
C SER A 8 39.44 7.99 -21.22
N SER A 9 39.62 7.14 -22.23
CA SER A 9 38.60 6.30 -22.84
C SER A 9 38.48 5.01 -22.02
N PHE A 10 37.26 4.65 -21.57
CA PHE A 10 36.94 3.31 -21.09
C PHE A 10 36.13 2.59 -22.17
N ALA A 11 36.64 1.44 -22.57
CA ALA A 11 36.15 0.61 -23.67
C ALA A 11 34.94 -0.22 -23.25
N VAL A 12 33.90 -0.24 -24.10
CA VAL A 12 32.80 -1.20 -24.05
C VAL A 12 33.22 -2.42 -24.87
N LEU A 13 33.26 -3.58 -24.21
CA LEU A 13 33.56 -4.87 -24.82
C LEU A 13 32.29 -5.42 -25.50
N ALA A 14 32.21 -5.28 -26.83
CA ALA A 14 31.17 -5.91 -27.63
C ALA A 14 31.58 -7.35 -27.99
N LEU A 15 30.81 -8.33 -27.55
CA LEU A 15 31.00 -9.74 -27.91
C LEU A 15 30.19 -10.05 -29.18
N THR A 16 30.89 -10.26 -30.28
CA THR A 16 30.35 -10.68 -31.58
C THR A 16 30.16 -12.19 -31.62
N ILE A 17 28.96 -12.65 -32.01
CA ILE A 17 28.73 -14.02 -32.48
C ILE A 17 28.37 -13.93 -33.97
N MET A 18 29.29 -14.36 -34.83
CA MET A 18 29.00 -14.64 -36.24
C MET A 18 28.60 -16.11 -36.39
N ALA A 19 27.45 -16.37 -37.00
CA ALA A 19 27.21 -17.56 -37.80
C ALA A 19 26.66 -17.07 -39.15
N GLY A 20 27.39 -17.39 -40.22
CA GLY A 20 27.25 -16.78 -41.53
C GLY A 20 26.24 -17.46 -42.47
N CYS A 21 25.65 -16.59 -43.29
CA CYS A 21 25.33 -16.70 -44.72
C CYS A 21 24.43 -17.85 -45.23
N SER A 22 23.29 -17.49 -45.84
CA SER A 22 23.25 -17.27 -47.31
C SER A 22 21.85 -16.89 -47.86
N GLN A 23 21.85 -15.79 -48.63
CA GLN A 23 21.09 -15.49 -49.88
C GLN A 23 19.59 -15.16 -49.84
N ASP A 24 19.28 -14.00 -50.46
CA ASP A 24 17.97 -13.41 -50.71
C ASP A 24 17.15 -14.08 -51.85
N GLU A 25 15.82 -14.12 -51.62
CA GLU A 25 14.65 -14.15 -52.55
C GLU A 25 14.42 -15.30 -53.56
N PRO A 26 13.17 -15.55 -54.05
CA PRO A 26 11.85 -14.99 -53.69
C PRO A 26 10.75 -16.04 -53.36
N LEU A 27 9.64 -15.59 -52.76
CA LEU A 27 8.44 -16.36 -52.46
C LEU A 27 7.75 -16.92 -53.74
N THR A 28 7.82 -18.24 -53.92
CA THR A 28 6.94 -18.98 -54.86
C THR A 28 5.73 -19.57 -54.16
N LYS A 29 4.56 -19.28 -54.73
CA LYS A 29 3.21 -19.78 -54.42
C LYS A 29 3.17 -21.27 -54.03
N SER A 30 2.52 -21.57 -52.91
CA SER A 30 1.78 -22.83 -52.75
C SER A 30 0.32 -22.52 -52.42
N THR A 31 -0.54 -22.88 -53.36
CA THR A 31 -2.00 -22.94 -53.21
C THR A 31 -2.36 -24.16 -52.37
N ASP A 32 -3.01 -23.95 -51.24
CA ASP A 32 -3.91 -24.97 -50.67
C ASP A 32 -5.28 -24.35 -50.36
N ASN A 33 -6.28 -25.00 -50.93
CA ASN A 33 -7.68 -24.63 -50.94
C ASN A 33 -8.32 -24.83 -49.56
N MET A 34 -8.74 -23.76 -48.90
CA MET A 34 -9.90 -23.80 -48.00
C MET A 34 -11.02 -22.95 -48.59
N LYS A 35 -12.21 -23.56 -48.61
CA LYS A 35 -13.41 -23.15 -49.34
C LYS A 35 -13.83 -21.70 -49.02
N SER A 36 -14.11 -20.97 -50.10
CA SER A 36 -14.73 -19.65 -50.13
C SER A 36 -16.10 -19.63 -49.45
N SER A 37 -16.22 -18.89 -48.35
CA SER A 37 -17.46 -18.18 -48.00
C SER A 37 -17.21 -16.70 -48.30
N LYS A 38 -18.05 -16.13 -49.16
CA LYS A 38 -18.00 -14.74 -49.64
C LYS A 38 -17.70 -13.76 -48.50
N LEU A 39 -16.59 -13.02 -48.62
CA LEU A 39 -16.35 -11.82 -47.85
C LEU A 39 -16.79 -10.65 -48.73
N ASP A 40 -18.02 -10.18 -48.54
CA ASP A 40 -18.45 -8.92 -49.13
C ASP A 40 -17.58 -7.79 -48.56
N ALA A 41 -17.10 -6.92 -49.44
CA ALA A 41 -16.26 -5.79 -49.08
C ALA A 41 -16.99 -4.90 -48.06
N ILE A 42 -16.51 -4.87 -46.81
CA ILE A 42 -16.95 -3.90 -45.83
C ILE A 42 -16.36 -2.55 -46.26
N THR A 43 -17.19 -1.73 -46.88
CA THR A 43 -16.94 -0.30 -47.07
C THR A 43 -16.67 0.32 -45.71
N VAL A 44 -15.44 0.78 -45.47
CA VAL A 44 -15.06 1.53 -44.26
C VAL A 44 -15.64 2.93 -44.35
N ASN A 45 -16.96 3.03 -44.13
CA ASN A 45 -17.60 4.30 -43.88
C ASN A 45 -17.42 4.66 -42.41
N SER A 46 -16.55 5.64 -42.17
CA SER A 46 -16.54 6.51 -40.99
C SER A 46 -16.60 5.78 -39.64
N ILE A 47 -15.44 5.34 -39.14
CA ILE A 47 -15.27 5.18 -37.69
C ILE A 47 -15.41 6.58 -37.11
N LYS A 48 -16.62 6.95 -36.69
CA LYS A 48 -16.79 8.03 -35.73
C LYS A 48 -16.09 7.57 -34.48
N THR A 49 -14.99 8.24 -34.13
CA THR A 49 -14.31 8.08 -32.85
C THR A 49 -15.36 8.27 -31.76
N SER A 50 -15.78 7.17 -31.15
CA SER A 50 -16.65 7.21 -29.99
C SER A 50 -15.85 7.81 -28.84
N LYS A 51 -16.34 8.93 -28.31
CA LYS A 51 -15.86 9.51 -27.06
C LYS A 51 -15.86 8.42 -25.98
N SER A 52 -14.68 8.03 -25.52
CA SER A 52 -14.52 7.04 -24.45
C SER A 52 -15.25 7.55 -23.21
N THR A 53 -16.20 6.77 -22.72
CA THR A 53 -16.73 6.94 -21.36
C THR A 53 -15.67 6.41 -20.42
N PHE A 54 -15.12 7.28 -19.58
CA PHE A 54 -14.04 6.92 -18.66
C PHE A 54 -14.54 5.94 -17.61
N GLU A 55 -13.83 4.82 -17.51
CA GLU A 55 -13.93 3.83 -16.45
C GLU A 55 -13.33 4.40 -15.15
N SER A 56 -13.73 3.84 -14.01
CA SER A 56 -13.21 4.22 -12.68
C SER A 56 -11.67 4.30 -12.65
N SER A 57 -11.12 5.25 -11.89
CA SER A 57 -9.67 5.42 -11.69
C SER A 57 -8.96 4.13 -11.26
N ASP A 58 -9.62 3.27 -10.48
CA ASP A 58 -9.04 2.00 -10.04
C ASP A 58 -8.90 1.00 -11.19
N LEU A 59 -9.87 1.00 -12.12
CA LEU A 59 -9.79 0.12 -13.28
C LEU A 59 -8.62 0.54 -14.19
N LEU A 60 -8.40 1.84 -14.32
CA LEU A 60 -7.28 2.35 -15.12
C LEU A 60 -5.93 1.98 -14.51
N LEU A 61 -5.79 2.09 -13.19
CA LEU A 61 -4.54 1.80 -12.48
C LEU A 61 -4.31 0.31 -12.23
N GLY A 62 -5.32 -0.55 -12.41
CA GLY A 62 -5.21 -1.98 -12.17
C GLY A 62 -4.72 -2.26 -10.74
N SER A 63 -3.72 -3.13 -10.60
CA SER A 63 -3.10 -3.42 -9.30
C SER A 63 -2.32 -2.24 -8.70
N ALA A 64 -1.94 -1.23 -9.48
CA ALA A 64 -1.30 -0.03 -8.96
C ALA A 64 -2.29 0.88 -8.18
N SER A 65 -3.59 0.59 -8.24
CA SER A 65 -4.62 1.38 -7.55
C SER A 65 -4.48 1.35 -6.02
N SER A 66 -4.00 0.27 -5.41
CA SER A 66 -3.77 0.20 -3.96
C SER A 66 -2.49 0.89 -3.51
N PHE A 67 -1.54 1.16 -4.43
CA PHE A 67 -0.24 1.72 -4.09
C PHE A 67 -0.32 3.25 -3.94
N ALA A 68 -0.07 3.74 -2.73
CA ALA A 68 0.18 5.15 -2.49
C ALA A 68 1.54 5.56 -3.07
N VAL A 69 2.52 4.67 -2.97
CA VAL A 69 3.90 4.88 -3.45
C VAL A 69 4.38 3.65 -4.20
N LEU A 70 4.87 3.85 -5.43
CA LEU A 70 5.47 2.79 -6.23
C LEU A 70 6.72 3.33 -6.93
N ALA A 71 7.83 2.61 -6.87
CA ALA A 71 9.08 3.02 -7.51
C ALA A 71 9.72 1.92 -8.38
N GLY A 72 10.44 2.35 -9.41
CA GLY A 72 11.18 1.46 -10.31
C GLY A 72 12.45 0.91 -9.68
N THR A 73 13.17 1.75 -8.94
CA THR A 73 14.50 1.43 -8.40
C THR A 73 14.55 1.35 -6.88
N THR A 74 14.09 2.40 -6.22
CA THR A 74 14.25 2.60 -4.77
C THR A 74 13.13 3.47 -4.24
N VAL A 75 12.68 3.17 -3.01
CA VAL A 75 11.92 4.14 -2.21
C VAL A 75 12.78 4.56 -1.04
N THR A 76 12.98 5.87 -0.87
CA THR A 76 13.78 6.44 0.20
C THR A 76 12.93 7.39 1.01
N ASN A 77 12.79 7.11 2.31
CA ASN A 77 12.15 8.00 3.25
C ASN A 77 13.17 8.60 4.22
N ALA A 78 13.05 9.90 4.47
CA ALA A 78 13.66 10.58 5.60
C ALA A 78 12.56 11.16 6.50
N GLU A 79 12.82 11.19 7.81
CA GLU A 79 11.85 11.68 8.80
C GLU A 79 10.52 10.89 8.83
N ALA A 80 9.56 11.39 9.60
CA ALA A 80 8.30 10.71 9.92
C ALA A 80 7.25 10.91 8.82
N SER A 81 7.36 10.15 7.72
CA SER A 81 6.30 10.09 6.71
C SER A 81 5.21 9.08 7.10
N VAL A 82 3.97 9.36 6.70
CA VAL A 82 2.81 8.48 6.85
C VAL A 82 2.20 8.20 5.49
N ILE A 83 2.05 6.92 5.18
CA ILE A 83 1.48 6.46 3.92
C ILE A 83 0.22 5.69 4.23
N THR A 84 -0.89 6.04 3.59
CA THR A 84 -2.15 5.29 3.62
C THR A 84 -2.39 4.70 2.24
N GLY A 85 -2.26 3.39 2.14
CA GLY A 85 -2.12 2.62 0.91
C GLY A 85 -0.80 1.84 0.87
N ASP A 86 -0.66 0.95 -0.11
CA ASP A 86 0.51 0.11 -0.26
C ASP A 86 1.74 0.91 -0.70
N LEU A 87 2.92 0.39 -0.36
CA LEU A 87 4.21 0.89 -0.83
C LEU A 87 4.95 -0.21 -1.57
N GLY A 88 5.51 0.09 -2.74
CA GLY A 88 6.17 -0.94 -3.55
C GLY A 88 7.44 -0.46 -4.25
N VAL A 89 8.35 -1.42 -4.49
CA VAL A 89 9.47 -1.23 -5.42
C VAL A 89 9.62 -2.45 -6.34
N SER A 90 9.76 -2.21 -7.64
CA SER A 90 10.07 -3.25 -8.63
C SER A 90 10.53 -2.61 -9.95
N PRO A 91 11.51 -3.18 -10.69
CA PRO A 91 12.31 -4.36 -10.38
C PRO A 91 13.38 -4.12 -9.31
N GLY A 92 13.50 -2.89 -8.80
CA GLY A 92 14.29 -2.60 -7.61
C GLY A 92 13.87 -3.44 -6.41
N THR A 93 14.76 -3.50 -5.41
CA THR A 93 14.59 -4.39 -4.25
C THR A 93 14.78 -3.66 -2.92
N ALA A 94 15.02 -2.35 -2.93
CA ALA A 94 15.41 -1.61 -1.75
C ALA A 94 14.40 -0.51 -1.41
N ILE A 95 13.93 -0.57 -0.17
CA ILE A 95 13.12 0.45 0.48
C ILE A 95 13.87 0.87 1.74
N THR A 96 13.97 2.15 2.01
CA THR A 96 14.76 2.65 3.14
C THR A 96 14.02 3.71 3.93
N GLY A 97 14.27 3.76 5.24
CA GLY A 97 13.73 4.81 6.11
C GLY A 97 12.35 4.51 6.69
N PHE A 98 11.92 3.25 6.69
CA PHE A 98 10.62 2.81 7.23
C PHE A 98 10.81 1.95 8.47
N GLN A 99 9.87 1.99 9.40
CA GLN A 99 9.90 1.10 10.57
C GLN A 99 9.89 -0.38 10.12
N PRO A 100 10.61 -1.28 10.82
CA PRO A 100 10.59 -2.70 10.50
C PRO A 100 9.30 -3.39 11.00
N GLU A 101 9.14 -4.67 10.70
CA GLU A 101 8.15 -5.52 11.37
C GLU A 101 8.32 -5.48 12.91
N PRO A 102 7.23 -5.56 13.69
CA PRO A 102 5.85 -5.74 13.26
C PRO A 102 5.09 -4.43 12.97
N ILE A 103 5.75 -3.26 13.00
CA ILE A 103 5.06 -1.97 12.82
C ILE A 103 4.55 -1.81 11.39
N ASN A 104 5.42 -2.08 10.41
CA ASN A 104 5.00 -2.16 9.01
C ASN A 104 4.91 -3.63 8.60
N SER A 105 3.87 -3.98 7.84
CA SER A 105 3.78 -5.27 7.16
C SER A 105 4.70 -5.27 5.94
N ILE A 106 5.61 -6.25 5.84
CA ILE A 106 6.62 -6.29 4.77
C ILE A 106 6.53 -7.63 4.04
N GLU A 107 6.34 -7.57 2.73
CA GLU A 107 6.33 -8.71 1.82
C GLU A 107 7.41 -8.57 0.74
N GLY A 108 7.80 -9.72 0.17
CA GLY A 108 8.77 -9.79 -0.92
C GLY A 108 10.22 -10.11 -0.48
N PRO A 109 11.10 -10.43 -1.45
CA PRO A 109 12.47 -10.86 -1.18
C PRO A 109 13.46 -9.71 -0.97
N GLY A 110 13.02 -8.47 -1.12
CA GLY A 110 13.85 -7.28 -1.02
C GLY A 110 14.23 -6.90 0.42
N THR A 111 14.80 -5.71 0.55
CA THR A 111 15.27 -5.18 1.84
C THR A 111 14.51 -3.92 2.21
N VAL A 112 14.07 -3.85 3.46
CA VAL A 112 13.56 -2.64 4.10
C VAL A 112 14.53 -2.23 5.21
N THR A 113 15.09 -1.02 5.16
CA THR A 113 15.97 -0.51 6.23
C THR A 113 15.23 0.44 7.16
N SER A 114 15.58 0.36 8.45
CA SER A 114 14.90 1.09 9.53
C SER A 114 14.95 2.61 9.37
N GLY A 115 13.82 3.27 9.62
CA GLY A 115 13.67 4.71 9.78
C GLY A 115 12.30 5.05 10.35
N LEU A 116 11.86 6.31 10.25
CA LEU A 116 10.64 6.80 10.94
C LEU A 116 9.34 6.65 10.12
N GLY A 117 9.41 6.19 8.87
CA GLY A 117 8.24 6.06 8.00
C GLY A 117 7.29 4.94 8.45
N ILE A 118 5.99 5.23 8.39
CA ILE A 118 4.90 4.30 8.71
C ILE A 118 4.02 4.12 7.47
N VAL A 119 3.59 2.88 7.22
CA VAL A 119 2.70 2.50 6.13
C VAL A 119 1.46 1.82 6.70
N ASP A 120 0.30 2.42 6.49
CA ASP A 120 -1.02 1.85 6.68
C ASP A 120 -1.44 1.14 5.39
N GLY A 121 -0.87 -0.05 5.20
CA GLY A 121 -0.87 -0.85 3.99
C GLY A 121 0.23 -1.91 4.05
N ILE A 122 0.55 -2.55 2.92
CA ILE A 122 1.65 -3.51 2.83
C ILE A 122 2.84 -2.88 2.10
N ILE A 123 4.04 -3.11 2.64
CA ILE A 123 5.29 -2.80 1.97
C ILE A 123 5.72 -4.00 1.11
N TYR A 124 5.65 -3.87 -0.21
CA TYR A 124 6.14 -4.85 -1.17
C TYR A 124 7.56 -4.52 -1.63
N ALA A 125 8.55 -5.08 -0.93
CA ALA A 125 9.96 -4.99 -1.29
C ALA A 125 10.28 -5.99 -2.41
N SER A 126 10.00 -5.62 -3.66
CA SER A 126 9.95 -6.54 -4.81
C SER A 126 8.78 -7.54 -4.67
N GLY A 127 8.80 -8.64 -5.43
CA GLY A 127 7.73 -9.64 -5.44
C GLY A 127 6.69 -9.45 -6.55
N PRO A 128 5.81 -10.45 -6.77
CA PRO A 128 4.88 -10.46 -7.90
C PRO A 128 3.86 -9.32 -7.85
N GLU A 129 3.44 -8.88 -6.67
CA GLU A 129 2.48 -7.79 -6.47
C GLU A 129 3.06 -6.45 -6.95
N ALA A 130 4.25 -6.08 -6.48
CA ALA A 130 4.95 -4.87 -6.94
C ALA A 130 5.33 -4.94 -8.43
N VAL A 131 5.64 -6.13 -8.96
CA VAL A 131 5.85 -6.33 -10.41
C VAL A 131 4.59 -6.03 -11.20
N GLN A 132 3.44 -6.59 -10.82
CA GLN A 132 2.19 -6.36 -11.53
C GLN A 132 1.76 -4.89 -11.41
N ALA A 133 1.93 -4.27 -10.26
CA ALA A 133 1.65 -2.85 -10.06
C ALA A 133 2.47 -1.97 -11.00
N GLN A 134 3.76 -2.27 -11.22
CA GLN A 134 4.58 -1.52 -12.17
C GLN A 134 4.15 -1.70 -13.62
N VAL A 135 3.73 -2.92 -13.99
CA VAL A 135 3.17 -3.18 -15.32
C VAL A 135 1.90 -2.37 -15.54
N ASP A 136 0.98 -2.40 -14.57
CA ASP A 136 -0.30 -1.70 -14.68
C ASP A 136 -0.12 -0.17 -14.65
N ALA A 137 0.77 0.35 -13.80
CA ALA A 137 1.14 1.77 -13.79
C ALA A 137 1.74 2.23 -15.13
N THR A 138 2.54 1.38 -15.76
CA THR A 138 3.10 1.64 -17.10
C THR A 138 2.01 1.64 -18.18
N ILE A 139 1.04 0.71 -18.11
CA ILE A 139 -0.12 0.68 -19.01
C ILE A 139 -0.96 1.95 -18.84
N ALA A 140 -1.25 2.33 -17.59
CA ALA A 140 -1.99 3.53 -17.25
C ALA A 140 -1.31 4.79 -17.79
N TYR A 141 0.01 4.92 -17.59
CA TYR A 141 0.80 6.02 -18.15
C TYR A 141 0.64 6.11 -19.66
N ASN A 142 0.87 5.02 -20.38
CA ASN A 142 0.79 4.98 -21.85
C ASN A 142 -0.63 5.31 -22.36
N TYR A 143 -1.66 4.83 -21.65
CA TYR A 143 -3.04 5.17 -21.96
C TYR A 143 -3.32 6.66 -21.77
N LEU A 144 -2.89 7.23 -20.63
CA LEU A 144 -3.13 8.62 -20.27
C LEU A 144 -2.39 9.61 -21.17
N VAL A 145 -1.12 9.37 -21.49
CA VAL A 145 -0.36 10.21 -22.44
C VAL A 145 -0.86 10.08 -23.88
N GLY A 146 -1.50 8.97 -24.22
CA GLY A 146 -2.08 8.72 -25.54
C GLY A 146 -3.44 9.38 -25.77
N GLN A 147 -4.05 9.99 -24.74
CA GLN A 147 -5.32 10.70 -24.89
C GLN A 147 -5.15 11.98 -25.70
N GLU A 148 -6.11 12.29 -26.56
CA GLU A 148 -6.14 13.55 -27.31
C GLU A 148 -6.46 14.72 -26.36
N PRO A 149 -5.58 15.73 -26.25
CA PRO A 149 -5.80 16.84 -25.33
C PRO A 149 -6.92 17.76 -25.80
N ASN A 150 -7.74 18.24 -24.85
CA ASN A 150 -8.72 19.29 -25.12
C ASN A 150 -8.03 20.65 -25.32
N THR A 151 -6.93 20.86 -24.60
CA THR A 151 -6.15 22.10 -24.63
C THR A 151 -4.66 21.79 -24.66
N ILE A 152 -3.95 22.43 -25.58
CA ILE A 152 -2.48 22.46 -25.61
C ILE A 152 -2.05 23.83 -25.05
N LEU A 153 -1.22 23.81 -24.02
CA LEU A 153 -0.73 24.97 -23.30
C LEU A 153 0.69 25.35 -23.78
N GLY A 154 1.26 26.39 -23.20
CA GLY A 154 2.63 26.81 -23.51
C GLY A 154 3.68 25.77 -23.11
N ASP A 155 4.85 25.79 -23.76
CA ASP A 155 5.93 24.82 -23.53
C ASP A 155 6.33 24.70 -22.06
N VAL A 156 6.60 25.85 -21.41
CA VAL A 156 6.77 25.96 -19.97
C VAL A 156 5.59 26.76 -19.43
N TYR A 157 4.79 26.13 -18.57
CA TYR A 157 3.53 26.71 -18.12
C TYR A 157 3.51 26.97 -16.62
N GLN A 158 3.17 28.20 -16.26
CA GLN A 158 2.98 28.61 -14.88
C GLN A 158 1.56 28.29 -14.43
N LEU A 159 1.42 27.47 -13.39
CA LEU A 159 0.13 27.07 -12.83
C LEU A 159 -0.39 28.06 -11.78
N ASP A 160 0.44 29.00 -11.30
CA ASP A 160 0.05 30.00 -10.32
C ASP A 160 -1.20 30.79 -10.75
N GLY A 161 -2.22 30.80 -9.89
CA GLY A 161 -3.47 31.53 -10.08
C GLY A 161 -4.38 30.96 -11.17
N GLN A 162 -4.01 29.81 -11.76
CA GLN A 162 -4.83 29.19 -12.78
C GLN A 162 -6.01 28.44 -12.17
N THR A 163 -7.11 28.41 -12.92
CA THR A 163 -8.27 27.56 -12.65
C THR A 163 -8.47 26.64 -13.83
N PHE A 164 -8.34 25.34 -13.61
CA PHE A 164 -8.69 24.33 -14.61
C PHE A 164 -10.05 23.74 -14.31
N THR A 165 -10.84 23.52 -15.36
CA THR A 165 -12.09 22.77 -15.34
C THR A 165 -11.81 21.31 -15.77
N PRO A 166 -12.77 20.38 -15.69
CA PRO A 166 -12.51 18.99 -16.06
C PRO A 166 -12.09 18.90 -17.54
N GLY A 167 -11.04 18.12 -17.82
CA GLY A 167 -10.48 18.00 -19.16
C GLY A 167 -9.05 17.45 -19.21
N ILE A 168 -8.55 17.34 -20.44
CA ILE A 168 -7.22 16.84 -20.78
C ILE A 168 -6.37 18.01 -21.27
N TYR A 169 -5.27 18.26 -20.57
CA TYR A 169 -4.37 19.39 -20.75
C TYR A 169 -2.96 18.90 -21.10
N ASN A 170 -2.44 19.35 -22.23
CA ASN A 170 -1.08 19.02 -22.65
C ASN A 170 -0.13 20.19 -22.43
N PHE A 171 0.99 19.93 -21.76
CA PHE A 171 2.13 20.82 -21.57
C PHE A 171 3.31 20.23 -22.35
N PRO A 172 3.68 20.80 -23.51
CA PRO A 172 4.69 20.21 -24.39
C PRO A 172 6.06 19.97 -23.71
N SER A 173 6.43 20.79 -22.72
CA SER A 173 7.62 20.58 -21.89
C SER A 173 7.27 20.43 -20.41
N SER A 174 7.01 21.51 -19.68
CA SER A 174 6.95 21.45 -18.21
C SER A 174 5.88 22.36 -17.64
N ALA A 175 5.42 22.05 -16.43
CA ALA A 175 4.55 22.91 -15.65
C ALA A 175 5.09 23.09 -14.24
N ASN A 176 4.84 24.25 -13.65
CA ASN A 176 5.29 24.53 -12.29
C ASN A 176 4.29 25.33 -11.48
N LEU A 177 4.32 25.16 -10.15
CA LEU A 177 3.76 26.03 -9.13
C LEU A 177 4.92 26.67 -8.37
N GLN A 178 4.93 28.00 -8.26
CA GLN A 178 5.99 28.71 -7.51
C GLN A 178 5.74 28.65 -6.01
N VAL A 179 6.70 29.18 -5.25
CA VAL A 179 6.57 29.31 -3.79
C VAL A 179 5.29 30.10 -3.46
N ASN A 180 4.45 29.55 -2.58
CA ASN A 180 3.10 30.06 -2.25
C ASN A 180 2.11 30.12 -3.43
N GLY A 181 2.44 29.53 -4.57
CA GLY A 181 1.55 29.46 -5.73
C GLY A 181 0.31 28.63 -5.42
N THR A 182 -0.83 29.00 -6.01
CA THR A 182 -2.08 28.24 -5.86
C THR A 182 -2.61 27.86 -7.23
N LEU A 183 -2.93 26.59 -7.41
CA LEU A 183 -3.69 26.07 -8.54
C LEU A 183 -5.10 25.67 -8.06
N THR A 184 -6.11 26.06 -8.83
CA THR A 184 -7.51 25.69 -8.55
C THR A 184 -8.01 24.67 -9.57
N LEU A 185 -8.59 23.58 -9.07
CA LEU A 185 -9.34 22.61 -9.87
C LEU A 185 -10.83 22.83 -9.59
N ASP A 186 -11.54 23.34 -10.59
CA ASP A 186 -12.98 23.57 -10.52
C ASP A 186 -13.72 22.36 -11.08
N PHE A 187 -14.33 21.58 -10.19
CA PHE A 187 -15.07 20.37 -10.52
C PHE A 187 -16.44 20.67 -11.14
N GLN A 188 -16.86 21.94 -11.17
CA GLN A 188 -18.11 22.41 -11.78
C GLN A 188 -19.38 21.70 -11.29
N GLY A 189 -19.36 21.22 -10.05
CA GLY A 189 -20.45 20.49 -9.41
C GLY A 189 -20.43 18.97 -9.68
N ASN A 190 -19.44 18.44 -10.39
CA ASN A 190 -19.29 17.02 -10.69
C ASN A 190 -18.18 16.38 -9.86
N ASN A 191 -18.51 15.47 -8.94
CA ASN A 191 -17.52 14.74 -8.13
C ASN A 191 -16.68 13.74 -8.96
N ASP A 192 -17.26 13.17 -10.02
CA ASP A 192 -16.55 12.32 -10.98
C ASP A 192 -15.78 13.13 -12.04
N ALA A 193 -15.43 14.38 -11.74
CA ALA A 193 -14.69 15.23 -12.66
C ALA A 193 -13.29 14.66 -12.92
N LEU A 194 -12.98 14.50 -14.21
CA LEU A 194 -11.70 14.00 -14.68
C LEU A 194 -10.77 15.15 -15.07
N PHE A 195 -9.55 15.11 -14.55
CA PHE A 195 -8.46 15.99 -14.95
C PHE A 195 -7.26 15.14 -15.36
N ILE A 196 -6.77 15.33 -16.59
CA ILE A 196 -5.54 14.69 -17.07
C ILE A 196 -4.56 15.79 -17.47
N PHE A 197 -3.46 15.88 -16.76
CA PHE A 197 -2.34 16.76 -17.06
C PHE A 197 -1.22 15.92 -17.70
N GLN A 198 -0.92 16.19 -18.96
CA GLN A 198 0.12 15.53 -19.74
C GLN A 198 1.32 16.45 -19.88
N LEU A 199 2.42 16.15 -19.17
CA LEU A 199 3.64 16.95 -19.20
C LEU A 199 4.73 16.20 -19.98
N GLY A 200 5.27 16.83 -21.03
CA GLY A 200 6.32 16.22 -21.85
C GLY A 200 7.66 15.99 -21.13
N SER A 201 7.90 16.71 -20.04
CA SER A 201 9.10 16.64 -19.20
C SER A 201 8.71 16.74 -17.72
N THR A 202 9.04 17.84 -17.02
CA THR A 202 8.97 17.91 -15.56
C THR A 202 7.69 18.55 -15.01
N LEU A 203 7.29 18.10 -13.83
CA LEU A 203 6.37 18.81 -12.93
C LEU A 203 7.15 19.32 -11.72
N VAL A 204 6.98 20.60 -11.34
CA VAL A 204 7.57 21.14 -10.11
C VAL A 204 6.52 21.90 -9.30
N THR A 205 6.14 21.41 -8.13
CA THR A 205 5.40 22.20 -7.15
C THR A 205 6.35 22.64 -6.05
N MET A 206 6.64 23.94 -5.99
CA MET A 206 7.57 24.49 -5.00
C MET A 206 6.94 24.56 -3.61
N THR A 207 7.77 24.86 -2.61
CA THR A 207 7.35 24.94 -1.21
C THR A 207 6.18 25.88 -0.97
N ASN A 208 5.33 25.54 0.00
CA ASN A 208 4.13 26.29 0.37
C ASN A 208 3.07 26.42 -0.74
N SER A 209 3.27 25.84 -1.93
CA SER A 209 2.26 25.85 -2.99
C SER A 209 1.08 24.95 -2.64
N ASN A 210 -0.09 25.24 -3.22
CA ASN A 210 -1.33 24.53 -2.94
C ASN A 210 -2.08 24.19 -4.22
N ILE A 211 -2.49 22.95 -4.35
CA ILE A 211 -3.56 22.55 -5.27
C ILE A 211 -4.84 22.47 -4.44
N ILE A 212 -5.87 23.23 -4.84
CA ILE A 212 -7.17 23.26 -4.18
C ILE A 212 -8.26 22.81 -5.15
N ALA A 213 -9.27 22.12 -4.63
CA ALA A 213 -10.46 21.77 -5.38
C ALA A 213 -11.62 22.65 -4.94
N ILE A 214 -12.44 23.10 -5.89
CA ILE A 214 -13.67 23.85 -5.65
C ILE A 214 -14.83 23.22 -6.41
N ASN A 215 -16.06 23.49 -5.97
CA ASN A 215 -17.29 22.99 -6.60
C ASN A 215 -17.30 21.46 -6.79
N ASN A 216 -16.69 20.71 -5.88
CA ASN A 216 -16.52 19.26 -5.92
C ASN A 216 -17.76 18.47 -5.46
N GLY A 217 -18.97 18.97 -5.75
CA GLY A 217 -20.21 18.22 -5.49
C GLY A 217 -20.54 17.92 -4.01
N ASN A 218 -19.88 18.61 -3.05
CA ASN A 218 -19.92 18.32 -1.60
C ASN A 218 -19.21 17.02 -1.19
N GLU A 219 -18.30 16.51 -2.02
CA GLU A 219 -17.48 15.36 -1.67
C GLU A 219 -16.52 15.74 -0.54
N THR A 220 -16.61 15.02 0.57
CA THR A 220 -15.70 15.11 1.73
C THR A 220 -14.61 14.03 1.69
N GLU A 221 -14.63 13.19 0.66
CA GLU A 221 -13.66 12.11 0.46
C GLU A 221 -12.42 12.61 -0.32
N CYS A 222 -11.39 11.77 -0.39
CA CYS A 222 -10.12 12.08 -1.04
C CYS A 222 -10.32 12.43 -2.53
N LEU A 223 -10.03 13.67 -2.94
CA LEU A 223 -10.44 14.23 -4.25
C LEU A 223 -9.51 13.87 -5.43
N GLY A 224 -8.44 13.11 -5.18
CA GLY A 224 -7.39 12.81 -6.15
C GLY A 224 -7.62 11.60 -7.06
N SER A 225 -8.75 10.88 -6.93
CA SER A 225 -8.98 9.61 -7.65
C SER A 225 -9.00 9.81 -9.17
N ASN A 226 -9.71 10.85 -9.62
CA ASN A 226 -9.89 11.17 -11.04
C ASN A 226 -8.97 12.31 -11.52
N ILE A 227 -7.86 12.55 -10.83
CA ILE A 227 -6.87 13.56 -11.23
C ILE A 227 -5.54 12.87 -11.52
N PHE A 228 -5.06 12.99 -12.74
CA PHE A 228 -3.83 12.34 -13.20
C PHE A 228 -2.80 13.35 -13.69
N TRP A 229 -1.56 13.20 -13.22
CA TRP A 229 -0.40 13.96 -13.66
C TRP A 229 0.59 13.00 -14.31
N THR A 230 0.60 12.94 -15.63
CA THR A 230 1.58 12.14 -16.38
C THR A 230 2.80 13.00 -16.69
N VAL A 231 3.97 12.56 -16.22
CA VAL A 231 5.20 13.36 -16.24
C VAL A 231 6.26 12.64 -17.07
N GLY A 232 6.66 13.23 -18.19
CA GLY A 232 7.59 12.66 -19.17
C GLY A 232 9.02 12.46 -18.67
N SER A 233 9.40 13.13 -17.58
CA SER A 233 10.66 12.92 -16.89
C SER A 233 10.45 12.72 -15.39
N SER A 234 10.78 13.71 -14.56
CA SER A 234 10.69 13.65 -13.11
C SER A 234 9.70 14.67 -12.56
N ALA A 235 9.12 14.35 -11.40
CA ALA A 235 8.30 15.28 -10.64
C ALA A 235 9.01 15.70 -9.33
N THR A 236 8.92 16.98 -8.99
CA THR A 236 9.21 17.50 -7.67
C THR A 236 7.93 18.00 -7.05
N VAL A 237 7.56 17.48 -5.87
CA VAL A 237 6.31 17.80 -5.18
C VAL A 237 6.62 18.26 -3.75
N ASP A 238 6.83 19.56 -3.58
CA ASP A 238 7.24 20.17 -2.31
C ASP A 238 6.18 21.13 -1.72
N GLY A 239 5.00 21.23 -2.36
CA GLY A 239 3.89 22.04 -1.86
C GLY A 239 3.32 21.56 -0.52
N ASN A 240 2.43 22.37 0.07
CA ASN A 240 1.71 22.01 1.29
C ASN A 240 0.59 21.00 1.00
N SER A 241 -0.07 21.15 -0.16
CA SER A 241 -1.19 20.33 -0.61
C SER A 241 -1.06 19.99 -2.08
N PHE A 242 -1.08 18.71 -2.40
CA PHE A 242 -1.13 18.18 -3.75
C PHE A 242 -2.35 17.26 -3.92
N ILE A 243 -3.02 17.35 -5.06
CA ILE A 243 -4.21 16.53 -5.37
C ILE A 243 -3.97 15.80 -6.69
N GLY A 244 -4.08 14.48 -6.66
CA GLY A 244 -4.02 13.59 -7.82
C GLY A 244 -2.92 12.52 -7.77
N THR A 245 -3.01 11.59 -8.72
CA THR A 245 -2.04 10.54 -8.98
C THR A 245 -0.94 11.08 -9.90
N VAL A 246 0.31 11.14 -9.41
CA VAL A 246 1.48 11.40 -10.25
C VAL A 246 2.02 10.09 -10.80
N ILE A 247 2.15 10.00 -12.12
CA ILE A 247 2.84 8.91 -12.81
C ILE A 247 4.02 9.50 -13.58
N ALA A 248 5.22 9.36 -13.01
CA ALA A 248 6.45 9.92 -13.58
C ALA A 248 7.28 8.84 -14.28
N PHE A 249 7.79 9.16 -15.46
CA PHE A 249 8.60 8.22 -16.24
C PHE A 249 9.92 7.85 -15.54
N THR A 250 10.53 8.81 -14.82
CA THR A 250 11.79 8.60 -14.09
C THR A 250 11.57 8.65 -12.59
N SER A 251 11.83 9.77 -11.90
CA SER A 251 11.78 9.85 -10.44
C SER A 251 10.74 10.83 -9.91
N ILE A 252 10.35 10.66 -8.65
CA ILE A 252 9.53 11.60 -7.88
C ILE A 252 10.30 12.00 -6.62
N SER A 253 10.33 13.29 -6.30
CA SER A 253 11.01 13.81 -5.12
C SER A 253 10.13 14.76 -4.32
N MET A 254 10.06 14.51 -3.01
CA MET A 254 9.40 15.33 -1.99
C MET A 254 10.43 15.60 -0.90
N THR A 255 11.09 16.75 -0.97
CA THR A 255 12.23 17.12 -0.14
C THR A 255 11.84 17.93 1.09
N ASN A 256 10.70 18.62 1.05
CA ASN A 256 10.23 19.55 2.10
C ASN A 256 11.25 20.63 2.52
N THR A 257 12.28 20.88 1.71
CA THR A 257 13.34 21.82 2.04
C THR A 257 12.80 23.24 1.95
N GLY A 258 12.58 23.88 3.11
CA GLY A 258 12.02 25.23 3.19
C GLY A 258 10.48 25.28 3.11
N ASN A 259 9.80 24.16 3.34
CA ASN A 259 8.35 24.14 3.59
C ASN A 259 8.06 24.61 5.02
N GLU A 260 7.25 25.66 5.18
CA GLU A 260 6.93 26.25 6.48
C GLU A 260 6.08 25.32 7.35
N SER A 261 5.19 24.53 6.75
CA SER A 261 4.43 23.50 7.46
C SER A 261 5.30 22.32 7.88
N GLY A 262 6.48 22.18 7.26
CA GLY A 262 7.38 21.05 7.43
C GLY A 262 6.91 19.75 6.79
N THR A 263 5.69 19.70 6.23
CA THR A 263 5.04 18.50 5.70
C THR A 263 4.43 18.77 4.33
N THR A 264 4.60 17.81 3.40
CA THR A 264 3.85 17.77 2.14
C THR A 264 2.70 16.80 2.27
N ASN A 265 1.48 17.25 1.99
CA ASN A 265 0.28 16.43 2.00
C ASN A 265 -0.16 16.11 0.56
N VAL A 266 -0.35 14.82 0.27
CA VAL A 266 -0.76 14.31 -1.03
C VAL A 266 -2.07 13.55 -0.87
N SER A 267 -3.10 14.05 -1.53
CA SER A 267 -4.36 13.35 -1.76
C SER A 267 -4.26 12.67 -3.12
N GLY A 268 -3.73 11.45 -3.17
CA GLY A 268 -3.43 10.73 -4.41
C GLY A 268 -2.30 9.71 -4.28
N ARG A 269 -1.46 9.61 -5.32
CA ARG A 269 -0.42 8.57 -5.45
C ARG A 269 0.86 9.14 -6.03
N MET A 270 1.99 8.53 -5.72
CA MET A 270 3.32 8.84 -6.27
C MET A 270 3.91 7.59 -6.92
N LEU A 271 3.75 7.47 -8.24
CA LEU A 271 4.14 6.30 -9.03
C LEU A 271 5.31 6.67 -9.97
N ALA A 272 6.52 6.22 -9.65
CA ALA A 272 7.73 6.38 -10.47
C ALA A 272 8.03 5.09 -11.25
N LEU A 273 7.91 5.15 -12.58
CA LEU A 273 8.02 3.96 -13.44
C LEU A 273 9.46 3.45 -13.56
N GLY A 274 10.41 4.35 -13.83
CA GLY A 274 11.80 3.99 -14.14
C GLY A 274 12.82 4.33 -13.06
N GLY A 275 12.45 5.13 -12.06
CA GLY A 275 13.36 5.70 -11.08
C GLY A 275 12.86 5.56 -9.64
N GLU A 276 13.30 6.48 -8.80
CA GLU A 276 13.07 6.41 -7.36
C GLU A 276 11.96 7.33 -6.90
N VAL A 277 11.38 7.00 -5.74
CA VAL A 277 10.56 7.94 -4.95
C VAL A 277 11.34 8.32 -3.71
N THR A 278 11.66 9.60 -3.56
CA THR A 278 12.28 10.13 -2.34
C THR A 278 11.29 11.02 -1.59
N MET A 279 11.14 10.78 -0.29
CA MET A 279 10.20 11.48 0.58
C MET A 279 10.89 11.97 1.84
N VAL A 280 10.47 13.13 2.32
CA VAL A 280 10.85 13.72 3.60
C VAL A 280 9.57 14.14 4.30
N ASN A 281 9.28 13.67 5.52
CA ASN A 281 8.13 14.09 6.33
C ASN A 281 6.83 14.33 5.52
N SER A 282 6.40 13.32 4.77
CA SER A 282 5.30 13.42 3.81
C SER A 282 4.08 12.62 4.27
N ILE A 283 2.88 13.11 3.99
CA ILE A 283 1.63 12.39 4.21
C ILE A 283 1.02 12.09 2.85
N ILE A 284 0.87 10.81 2.51
CA ILE A 284 0.36 10.37 1.21
C ILE A 284 -0.82 9.43 1.43
N THR A 285 -1.98 9.78 0.91
CA THR A 285 -3.21 9.00 1.06
C THR A 285 -3.79 8.70 -0.32
N THR A 286 -3.92 7.41 -0.65
CA THR A 286 -4.59 6.99 -1.89
C THR A 286 -6.03 7.50 -1.93
N CYS A 287 -6.38 8.17 -3.03
CA CYS A 287 -7.78 8.49 -3.33
C CYS A 287 -8.32 7.49 -4.34
N GLY A 288 -9.53 7.00 -4.13
CA GLY A 288 -10.16 6.07 -5.07
C GLY A 288 -10.34 4.68 -4.50
N THR A 289 -9.95 4.43 -3.25
CA THR A 289 -10.69 3.43 -2.47
C THR A 289 -12.07 4.02 -2.17
N GLY A 290 -12.94 4.05 -3.19
CA GLY A 290 -14.40 4.07 -3.06
C GLY A 290 -14.93 2.72 -2.57
N THR A 291 -14.06 1.89 -2.00
CA THR A 291 -14.30 1.35 -0.68
C THR A 291 -13.76 2.33 0.35
N ILE A 292 -14.66 3.11 0.98
CA ILE A 292 -14.52 3.22 2.42
C ILE A 292 -14.27 1.78 2.87
N ILE A 293 -13.17 1.50 3.55
CA ILE A 293 -13.24 0.45 4.55
C ILE A 293 -14.24 0.92 5.64
N THR A 294 -15.54 1.03 5.31
CA THR A 294 -16.42 0.11 6.01
C THR A 294 -15.87 -1.21 5.54
N PRO A 295 -15.29 -2.04 6.43
CA PRO A 295 -14.55 -3.23 6.05
C PRO A 295 -15.26 -3.85 4.84
N ASP A 296 -14.52 -4.07 3.73
CA ASP A 296 -14.91 -5.01 2.65
C ASP A 296 -15.98 -5.93 3.22
N PRO A 297 -17.23 -6.03 2.70
CA PRO A 297 -18.27 -6.81 3.37
C PRO A 297 -17.63 -8.14 3.69
N GLU A 298 -17.31 -8.23 4.99
CA GLU A 298 -16.30 -9.11 5.54
C GLU A 298 -16.48 -10.44 4.86
N PRO A 299 -15.47 -11.12 4.28
CA PRO A 299 -15.64 -12.41 3.62
C PRO A 299 -16.55 -13.28 4.46
N ASN A 300 -17.87 -13.30 4.15
CA ASN A 300 -18.98 -13.39 5.11
C ASN A 300 -18.54 -13.76 6.54
N CYS A 301 -17.91 -12.81 7.26
CA CYS A 301 -17.24 -13.20 8.49
C CYS A 301 -18.29 -13.34 9.57
N THR A 302 -18.24 -14.47 10.25
CA THR A 302 -19.14 -14.75 11.37
C THR A 302 -18.33 -14.76 12.65
N TRP A 303 -18.76 -13.97 13.62
CA TRP A 303 -18.30 -14.10 14.99
C TRP A 303 -18.92 -15.36 15.58
N ASN A 304 -18.09 -16.36 15.84
CA ASN A 304 -18.51 -17.59 16.49
C ASN A 304 -18.11 -17.52 17.95
N ASN A 305 -19.04 -17.84 18.86
CA ASN A 305 -18.72 -18.01 20.26
C ASN A 305 -17.78 -19.22 20.41
N GLU A 306 -16.59 -18.96 20.92
CA GLU A 306 -15.55 -19.95 21.10
C GLU A 306 -15.08 -20.00 22.55
N THR A 307 -14.46 -21.12 22.89
CA THR A 307 -13.57 -21.21 24.05
C THR A 307 -12.17 -20.84 23.58
N ALA A 308 -11.43 -20.01 24.31
CA ALA A 308 -10.02 -19.76 24.01
C ALA A 308 -9.11 -20.10 25.18
N TRP A 309 -7.90 -20.58 24.85
CA TRP A 309 -6.86 -20.97 25.81
C TRP A 309 -5.49 -20.48 25.35
N SER A 310 -4.67 -20.03 26.30
CA SER A 310 -3.26 -19.73 26.04
C SER A 310 -2.51 -20.97 25.56
N ALA A 311 -1.66 -20.82 24.54
CA ALA A 311 -0.92 -21.91 23.95
C ALA A 311 0.01 -22.59 24.96
N GLY A 312 0.00 -23.92 24.95
CA GLY A 312 0.80 -24.71 25.88
C GLY A 312 0.49 -26.20 25.82
N THR A 313 0.74 -26.90 26.93
CA THR A 313 0.51 -28.35 27.00
C THR A 313 -0.95 -28.63 27.30
N ARG A 314 -1.55 -29.64 26.64
CA ARG A 314 -2.93 -30.05 26.94
C ARG A 314 -3.04 -30.63 28.36
N TYR A 315 -4.10 -30.25 29.07
CA TYR A 315 -4.43 -30.83 30.39
C TYR A 315 -4.68 -32.34 30.32
N VAL A 316 -5.33 -32.81 29.24
CA VAL A 316 -5.67 -34.23 29.03
C VAL A 316 -5.39 -34.65 27.58
N LYS A 317 -5.07 -35.94 27.38
CA LYS A 317 -4.67 -36.47 26.07
C LYS A 317 -5.83 -36.72 25.10
N LYS A 318 -7.06 -36.88 25.59
CA LYS A 318 -8.25 -37.20 24.78
C LYS A 318 -9.45 -36.37 25.25
N GLY A 319 -10.28 -35.90 24.31
CA GLY A 319 -11.44 -35.06 24.60
C GLY A 319 -11.08 -33.57 24.58
N ASN A 320 -11.44 -32.85 25.65
CA ASN A 320 -11.25 -31.40 25.79
C ASN A 320 -9.82 -30.96 25.43
N TRP A 321 -9.70 -29.88 24.67
CA TRP A 321 -8.46 -29.37 24.11
C TRP A 321 -7.76 -28.31 24.98
N ALA A 322 -8.31 -27.97 26.15
CA ALA A 322 -7.73 -27.03 27.09
C ALA A 322 -6.23 -27.24 27.30
N THR A 323 -5.50 -26.13 27.33
CA THR A 323 -4.04 -26.08 27.50
C THR A 323 -3.66 -25.26 28.72
N TYR A 324 -2.47 -25.54 29.25
CA TYR A 324 -1.80 -24.70 30.24
C TYR A 324 -0.40 -24.35 29.75
N THR A 325 0.02 -23.14 30.08
CA THR A 325 1.34 -22.60 29.74
C THR A 325 2.31 -22.89 30.87
N SER A 326 3.47 -23.47 30.53
CA SER A 326 4.61 -23.50 31.44
C SER A 326 5.26 -22.12 31.44
N TYR A 327 5.41 -21.50 32.60
CA TYR A 327 5.96 -20.13 32.73
C TYR A 327 7.45 -20.16 33.10
N ASN A 328 7.83 -20.95 34.11
CA ASN A 328 9.22 -21.14 34.59
C ASN A 328 9.91 -19.86 35.11
N GLY A 329 9.16 -18.84 35.53
CA GLY A 329 9.72 -17.68 36.24
C GLY A 329 10.35 -16.60 35.36
N VAL A 330 10.17 -16.67 34.03
CA VAL A 330 10.69 -15.69 33.07
C VAL A 330 9.55 -15.16 32.23
N GLU A 331 9.60 -13.86 31.93
CA GLU A 331 8.66 -13.20 31.04
C GLU A 331 8.45 -14.01 29.76
N LYS A 332 7.19 -14.13 29.35
CA LYS A 332 6.81 -15.03 28.27
C LYS A 332 5.57 -14.54 27.57
N THR A 333 5.60 -14.60 26.25
CA THR A 333 4.41 -14.40 25.43
C THR A 333 4.05 -15.70 24.74
N VAL A 334 2.76 -16.06 24.77
CA VAL A 334 2.22 -17.21 24.04
C VAL A 334 0.97 -16.80 23.28
N ILE A 335 0.71 -17.47 22.17
CA ILE A 335 -0.48 -17.24 21.36
C ILE A 335 -1.73 -17.62 22.15
N LEU A 336 -2.82 -16.88 21.96
CA LEU A 336 -4.15 -17.21 22.45
C LEU A 336 -4.96 -17.84 21.31
N TYR A 337 -5.32 -19.12 21.46
CA TYR A 337 -6.09 -19.84 20.45
C TYR A 337 -7.56 -19.95 20.85
N ALA A 338 -8.46 -19.53 19.97
CA ALA A 338 -9.88 -19.87 19.98
C ALA A 338 -10.16 -21.11 19.12
N GLY A 339 -11.13 -21.94 19.51
CA GLY A 339 -11.56 -23.07 18.69
C GLY A 339 -10.44 -24.05 18.30
N GLN A 340 -9.44 -24.24 19.18
CA GLN A 340 -8.20 -25.02 19.00
C GLN A 340 -7.10 -24.41 18.13
N HIS A 341 -7.44 -23.64 17.10
CA HIS A 341 -6.48 -23.30 16.04
C HIS A 341 -6.51 -21.84 15.57
N ILE A 342 -7.50 -21.05 15.98
CA ILE A 342 -7.67 -19.67 15.51
C ILE A 342 -6.86 -18.75 16.44
N ASN A 343 -5.81 -18.13 15.92
CA ASN A 343 -5.04 -17.15 16.68
C ASN A 343 -5.87 -15.86 16.85
N ILE A 344 -6.31 -15.59 18.07
CA ILE A 344 -7.12 -14.41 18.40
C ILE A 344 -6.37 -13.36 19.22
N GLY A 345 -5.07 -13.54 19.43
CA GLY A 345 -4.28 -12.63 20.26
C GLY A 345 -3.12 -13.30 20.98
N ASN A 346 -2.61 -12.62 22.00
CA ASN A 346 -1.49 -13.05 22.82
C ASN A 346 -1.84 -13.05 24.31
N VAL A 347 -1.16 -13.90 25.06
CA VAL A 347 -1.10 -13.86 26.52
C VAL A 347 0.36 -13.62 26.92
N ILE A 348 0.58 -12.51 27.60
CA ILE A 348 1.89 -12.05 28.08
C ILE A 348 1.93 -12.28 29.58
N PHE A 349 2.92 -13.03 30.04
CA PHE A 349 3.25 -13.23 31.45
C PHE A 349 4.45 -12.34 31.75
N SER A 350 4.29 -11.32 32.57
CA SER A 350 5.38 -10.40 32.94
C SER A 350 6.51 -11.13 33.66
N ALA A 351 7.67 -10.48 33.85
CA ALA A 351 8.64 -10.92 34.84
C ALA A 351 8.05 -10.86 36.27
N PRO A 352 8.50 -11.71 37.22
CA PRO A 352 7.99 -11.69 38.59
C PRO A 352 8.41 -10.41 39.33
N ILE A 353 7.45 -9.73 39.93
CA ILE A 353 7.66 -8.55 40.78
C ILE A 353 7.00 -8.84 42.13
N GLU A 354 7.79 -8.83 43.20
CA GLU A 354 7.30 -9.03 44.58
C GLU A 354 6.43 -10.29 44.78
N GLY A 355 6.77 -11.39 44.09
CA GLY A 355 6.05 -12.67 44.21
C GLY A 355 4.76 -12.76 43.38
N ASN A 356 4.48 -11.77 42.54
CA ASN A 356 3.36 -11.77 41.60
C ASN A 356 3.86 -11.61 40.16
N ILE A 357 2.97 -11.91 39.21
CA ILE A 357 3.12 -11.58 37.80
C ILE A 357 1.85 -10.86 37.31
N THR A 358 1.99 -10.01 36.31
CA THR A 358 0.87 -9.50 35.53
C THR A 358 0.68 -10.42 34.33
N ILE A 359 -0.54 -10.91 34.15
CA ILE A 359 -0.95 -11.60 32.93
C ILE A 359 -1.76 -10.60 32.11
N THR A 360 -1.22 -10.24 30.95
CA THR A 360 -1.86 -9.35 29.98
C THR A 360 -2.38 -10.17 28.81
N ILE A 361 -3.65 -9.97 28.46
CA ILE A 361 -4.30 -10.55 27.29
C ILE A 361 -4.47 -9.43 26.28
N GLU A 362 -3.95 -9.63 25.08
CA GLU A 362 -4.09 -8.69 23.96
C GLU A 362 -4.77 -9.40 22.81
N LEU A 363 -5.99 -9.01 22.49
CA LEU A 363 -6.76 -9.54 21.37
C LEU A 363 -6.38 -8.81 20.08
N ASN A 364 -6.20 -9.58 19.01
CA ASN A 364 -6.04 -9.04 17.66
C ASN A 364 -7.42 -8.82 17.00
N GLU A 365 -7.45 -8.41 15.74
CA GLU A 365 -8.69 -8.18 14.98
C GLU A 365 -9.59 -9.42 14.83
N PHE A 366 -9.08 -10.63 15.11
CA PHE A 366 -9.82 -11.88 15.02
C PHE A 366 -10.46 -12.33 16.34
N GLY A 367 -10.29 -11.57 17.43
CA GLY A 367 -10.75 -11.91 18.79
C GLY A 367 -11.59 -10.84 19.45
N GLU A 368 -12.65 -11.25 20.16
CA GLU A 368 -13.44 -10.39 21.06
C GLU A 368 -13.72 -11.12 22.37
N PHE A 369 -13.79 -10.43 23.50
CA PHE A 369 -14.38 -11.02 24.71
C PHE A 369 -15.89 -11.22 24.54
N GLN A 370 -16.42 -12.38 24.93
CA GLN A 370 -17.88 -12.54 25.02
C GLN A 370 -18.44 -11.63 26.11
N ASN A 371 -19.59 -10.99 25.84
CA ASN A 371 -20.30 -10.17 26.83
C ASN A 371 -21.08 -11.04 27.81
N ILE A 372 -20.36 -11.82 28.61
CA ILE A 372 -20.86 -12.65 29.71
C ILE A 372 -19.99 -12.43 30.94
N SER A 373 -20.57 -12.66 32.12
CA SER A 373 -19.81 -12.52 33.37
C SER A 373 -18.76 -13.63 33.52
N GLU A 374 -17.64 -13.30 34.15
CA GLU A 374 -16.47 -14.14 34.35
C GLU A 374 -15.86 -14.64 33.03
N ASN A 375 -15.87 -13.80 31.98
CA ASN A 375 -15.35 -14.16 30.66
C ASN A 375 -13.81 -14.34 30.62
N VAL A 376 -13.08 -13.95 31.66
CA VAL A 376 -11.67 -14.30 31.87
C VAL A 376 -11.53 -15.17 33.10
N LYS A 377 -10.80 -16.29 32.98
CA LYS A 377 -10.58 -17.27 34.03
C LYS A 377 -9.13 -17.74 34.01
N ILE A 378 -8.42 -17.53 35.12
CA ILE A 378 -7.01 -17.89 35.27
C ILE A 378 -6.87 -18.87 36.44
N GLN A 379 -6.07 -19.91 36.22
CA GLN A 379 -5.69 -20.86 37.26
C GLN A 379 -4.18 -21.07 37.24
N ASP A 380 -3.54 -20.90 38.38
CA ASP A 380 -2.12 -21.19 38.59
C ASP A 380 -1.91 -22.61 39.14
N TYR A 381 -0.70 -23.14 38.92
CA TYR A 381 -0.26 -24.41 39.50
C TYR A 381 1.23 -24.39 39.81
N SER A 382 1.59 -24.99 40.95
CA SER A 382 2.98 -25.26 41.32
C SER A 382 3.57 -26.46 40.58
N THR A 383 2.73 -27.37 40.08
CA THR A 383 3.13 -28.55 39.30
C THR A 383 2.26 -28.70 38.07
N ALA A 384 2.78 -29.36 37.04
CA ALA A 384 2.06 -29.55 35.78
C ALA A 384 0.71 -30.27 36.04
N PRO A 385 -0.44 -29.65 35.69
CA PRO A 385 -1.74 -30.23 35.96
C PRO A 385 -2.01 -31.44 35.06
N SER A 386 -2.64 -32.47 35.63
CA SER A 386 -2.96 -33.73 34.95
C SER A 386 -4.45 -33.91 34.61
N LYS A 387 -5.27 -32.93 35.01
CA LYS A 387 -6.72 -32.90 34.82
C LYS A 387 -7.15 -31.47 34.58
N ASN A 388 -8.24 -31.29 33.83
CA ASN A 388 -8.83 -29.99 33.58
C ASN A 388 -9.18 -29.27 34.90
N PRO A 389 -9.19 -27.93 34.91
CA PRO A 389 -9.78 -27.16 35.99
C PRO A 389 -11.22 -27.63 36.22
N LYS A 390 -11.65 -27.73 37.49
CA LYS A 390 -13.04 -28.09 37.79
C LYS A 390 -13.96 -26.97 37.27
N PRO A 391 -15.03 -27.27 36.52
CA PRO A 391 -15.97 -26.25 36.06
C PRO A 391 -16.41 -25.33 37.21
N GLY A 392 -16.29 -24.02 37.02
CA GLY A 392 -16.62 -22.98 38.01
C GLY A 392 -15.58 -22.74 39.12
N ARG A 393 -14.44 -23.43 39.13
CA ARG A 393 -13.39 -23.34 40.18
C ARG A 393 -12.05 -22.83 39.67
N PHE A 394 -12.06 -21.79 38.85
CA PHE A 394 -10.85 -21.02 38.62
C PHE A 394 -10.64 -20.09 39.82
N ASP A 395 -9.41 -20.03 40.32
CA ASP A 395 -9.07 -19.20 41.48
C ASP A 395 -9.15 -17.71 41.17
N TYR A 396 -8.92 -17.32 39.90
CA TYR A 396 -9.05 -15.93 39.46
C TYR A 396 -10.02 -15.80 38.31
N LYS A 397 -10.92 -14.83 38.42
CA LYS A 397 -11.94 -14.54 37.43
C LYS A 397 -12.20 -13.05 37.33
N ALA A 398 -12.53 -12.58 36.14
CA ALA A 398 -12.87 -11.19 35.91
C ALA A 398 -13.78 -11.04 34.70
N ASP A 399 -14.43 -9.88 34.63
CA ASP A 399 -15.10 -9.40 33.44
C ASP A 399 -14.11 -8.53 32.65
N ALA A 400 -13.95 -8.82 31.37
CA ALA A 400 -13.13 -8.06 30.44
C ALA A 400 -13.97 -7.56 29.25
N SER A 401 -13.58 -6.42 28.69
CA SER A 401 -14.16 -5.84 27.48
C SER A 401 -13.08 -5.08 26.71
N GLY A 402 -13.34 -4.72 25.46
CA GLY A 402 -12.32 -4.13 24.58
C GLY A 402 -11.35 -5.18 24.04
N SER A 403 -10.14 -4.76 23.72
CA SER A 403 -9.09 -5.60 23.11
C SER A 403 -7.96 -5.98 24.06
N THR A 404 -7.91 -5.42 25.28
CA THR A 404 -6.85 -5.72 26.24
C THR A 404 -7.41 -5.96 27.63
N PHE A 405 -6.76 -6.84 28.39
CA PHE A 405 -7.10 -7.13 29.78
C PHE A 405 -5.85 -7.46 30.59
N GLU A 406 -5.78 -7.00 31.83
CA GLU A 406 -4.67 -7.29 32.75
C GLU A 406 -5.17 -7.83 34.08
N MET A 407 -4.45 -8.81 34.62
CA MET A 407 -4.69 -9.33 35.95
C MET A 407 -3.38 -9.68 36.64
N VAL A 408 -3.25 -9.27 37.89
CA VAL A 408 -2.13 -9.64 38.75
C VAL A 408 -2.46 -10.93 39.50
N VAL A 409 -1.57 -11.93 39.40
CA VAL A 409 -1.70 -13.22 40.09
C VAL A 409 -0.36 -13.63 40.75
N PRO A 410 -0.37 -14.46 41.79
CA PRO A 410 0.84 -15.01 42.40
C PRO A 410 1.71 -15.77 41.41
N VAL A 411 3.03 -15.65 41.58
CA VAL A 411 4.01 -16.36 40.75
C VAL A 411 3.95 -17.88 40.99
N ASN A 412 3.88 -18.64 39.90
CA ASN A 412 3.77 -20.10 39.88
C ASN A 412 4.40 -20.68 38.62
N SER A 413 4.52 -22.00 38.54
CA SER A 413 5.23 -22.66 37.43
C SER A 413 4.39 -22.83 36.17
N PHE A 414 3.06 -22.90 36.33
CA PHE A 414 2.12 -23.14 35.24
C PHE A 414 0.86 -22.32 35.39
N TYR A 415 0.26 -21.92 34.27
CA TYR A 415 -0.99 -21.18 34.24
C TYR A 415 -1.91 -21.72 33.16
N GLY A 416 -3.18 -21.96 33.49
CA GLY A 416 -4.26 -22.04 32.53
C GLY A 416 -4.91 -20.68 32.40
N VAL A 417 -4.77 -20.04 31.24
CA VAL A 417 -5.46 -18.79 30.93
C VAL A 417 -6.55 -19.11 29.92
N HIS A 418 -7.79 -18.95 30.35
CA HIS A 418 -8.97 -19.24 29.55
C HIS A 418 -9.84 -17.99 29.44
N ILE A 419 -10.31 -17.72 28.23
CA ILE A 419 -11.34 -16.71 28.01
C ILE A 419 -12.53 -17.27 27.23
N ASP A 420 -13.71 -16.77 27.54
CA ASP A 420 -14.87 -16.89 26.66
C ASP A 420 -14.74 -15.83 25.58
N ALA A 421 -14.32 -16.25 24.38
CA ALA A 421 -14.05 -15.36 23.27
C ALA A 421 -15.07 -15.52 22.16
N LYS A 422 -15.18 -14.54 21.29
CA LYS A 422 -15.66 -14.75 19.94
C LYS A 422 -14.44 -14.79 19.02
N SER A 423 -14.44 -15.69 18.06
CA SER A 423 -13.47 -15.67 16.96
C SER A 423 -14.14 -15.23 15.68
N LYS A 424 -13.50 -14.34 14.96
CA LYS A 424 -13.91 -13.94 13.62
C LYS A 424 -13.43 -14.99 12.62
N VAL A 425 -14.36 -15.67 11.96
CA VAL A 425 -14.05 -16.60 10.86
C VAL A 425 -14.61 -16.01 9.59
N CYS A 426 -13.70 -15.70 8.68
CA CYS A 426 -14.00 -15.17 7.35
C CYS A 426 -14.02 -16.30 6.32
N LYS A 427 -15.00 -16.30 5.41
CA LYS A 427 -15.23 -17.34 4.40
C LYS A 427 -15.03 -16.86 2.97
#